data_AF-A0A0I9TDM0-F1
#
_entry.id   AF-A0A0I9TDM0-F1
#
_cell.length_a   1.000
_cell.length_b   1.000
_cell.length_c   1.000
_cell.angle_alpha   90.00
_cell.angle_beta   90.00
_cell.angle_gamma   90.00
#
_symmetry.space_group_name_H-M   'P 1'
#
loop_
_entity.id
_entity.type
_entity.pdbx_description
1 polymer ?
#
loop_
_entity_poly.entity_id
_entity_poly.type
_entity_poly.pdbx_seq_one_letter_code
_entity_poly.pdbx_strand_id
1 'polypeptide(L)'
;MSATGPFTVGERVQLTDAKGRHYTMSLTPGSEFHTHRGSIAHDAVIGLEQGSVVKSSNGALFLVLRPLLIDYVMSMPRGPQVIYPKDAAQIVHEGDIFPGARVLEAGAGSGALTCSLLRAVGPQGQVISYELRADHAEHARRNVSNFFSVSGAEGQLPDNWQLIVGDVADSELPDGSVDRVVLDMLAPWEVLDAVSRLVIAGGVLVIYVATVTQLSRAVEALRAQQCWTEPRAWETLQRGWNVVGLAVRPQHSMRGHTAFLVLSRRLAPGAVAPAPLGRKRAGRDG
;
A
#
# COMPACT_ATOMS: atom_id res chain seq x y z
N MET A 1 3.58 2.47 -20.15
CA MET A 1 3.02 3.74 -19.64
C MET A 1 3.39 4.85 -20.59
N SER A 2 2.42 5.60 -21.09
CA SER A 2 2.67 7.03 -21.32
C SER A 2 2.34 7.72 -19.99
N ALA A 3 3.31 7.74 -19.06
CA ALA A 3 3.15 8.41 -17.76
C ALA A 3 3.11 9.95 -17.89
N THR A 4 3.19 10.45 -19.12
CA THR A 4 3.57 11.81 -19.51
C THR A 4 2.92 12.17 -20.84
N GLY A 5 2.70 13.45 -21.09
CA GLY A 5 2.07 13.93 -22.33
C GLY A 5 0.55 13.91 -22.27
N PRO A 6 -0.13 14.13 -23.40
CA PRO A 6 -1.59 14.23 -23.47
C PRO A 6 -2.32 12.97 -23.00
N PHE A 7 -3.58 13.12 -22.58
CA PHE A 7 -4.43 12.00 -22.20
C PHE A 7 -4.73 11.09 -23.39
N THR A 8 -4.62 9.77 -23.21
CA THR A 8 -4.94 8.78 -24.24
C THR A 8 -6.13 7.90 -23.86
N VAL A 9 -6.68 7.20 -24.85
CA VAL A 9 -7.75 6.22 -24.64
C VAL A 9 -7.34 5.15 -23.61
N GLY A 10 -8.28 4.77 -22.75
CA GLY A 10 -8.09 3.80 -21.68
C GLY A 10 -7.36 4.34 -20.45
N GLU A 11 -6.87 5.58 -20.47
CA GLU A 11 -6.27 6.18 -19.28
C GLU A 11 -7.31 6.55 -18.24
N ARG A 12 -6.91 6.42 -16.97
CA ARG A 12 -7.68 6.93 -15.84
C ARG A 12 -7.38 8.40 -15.62
N VAL A 13 -8.42 9.20 -15.46
CA VAL A 13 -8.32 10.62 -15.14
C VAL A 13 -9.14 10.97 -13.91
N GLN A 14 -8.67 11.97 -13.17
CA GLN A 14 -9.32 12.56 -12.02
C GLN A 14 -9.81 13.96 -12.39
N LEU A 15 -11.09 14.21 -12.14
CA LEU A 15 -11.73 15.50 -12.30
C LEU A 15 -11.89 16.16 -10.94
N THR A 16 -11.49 17.42 -10.82
CA THR A 16 -11.67 18.23 -9.61
C THR A 16 -12.56 19.43 -9.89
N ASP A 17 -13.68 19.52 -9.19
CA ASP A 17 -14.62 20.63 -9.36
C ASP A 17 -14.20 21.88 -8.55
N ALA A 18 -14.89 23.01 -8.78
CA ALA A 18 -14.62 24.26 -8.05
C ALA A 18 -14.81 24.21 -6.51
N LYS A 19 -15.37 23.11 -5.97
CA LYS A 19 -15.49 22.86 -4.52
C LYS A 19 -14.43 21.88 -4.01
N GLY A 20 -13.49 21.45 -4.86
CA GLY A 20 -12.46 20.47 -4.52
C GLY A 20 -12.97 19.02 -4.45
N ARG A 21 -14.15 18.72 -5.01
CA ARG A 21 -14.62 17.33 -5.08
C ARG A 21 -13.95 16.60 -6.22
N HIS A 22 -13.49 15.38 -5.93
CA HIS A 22 -12.82 14.52 -6.88
C HIS A 22 -13.76 13.48 -7.46
N TYR A 23 -13.62 13.26 -8.77
CA TYR A 23 -14.29 12.21 -9.54
C TYR A 23 -13.25 11.48 -10.36
N THR A 24 -13.45 10.19 -10.60
CA THR A 24 -12.50 9.39 -11.39
C THR A 24 -13.24 8.67 -12.49
N MET A 25 -12.68 8.68 -13.70
CA MET A 25 -13.23 7.98 -14.86
C MET A 25 -12.12 7.34 -15.70
N SER A 26 -12.49 6.32 -16.48
CA SER A 26 -11.63 5.75 -17.52
C SER A 26 -12.02 6.35 -18.87
N LEU A 27 -11.05 6.82 -19.65
CA LEU A 27 -11.30 7.46 -20.93
C LEU A 27 -11.70 6.43 -22.00
N THR A 28 -12.87 6.63 -22.59
CA THR A 28 -13.49 5.71 -23.54
C THR A 28 -14.13 6.58 -24.63
N PRO A 29 -13.69 6.46 -25.90
CA PRO A 29 -14.22 7.27 -26.98
C PRO A 29 -15.74 7.22 -27.09
N GLY A 30 -16.37 8.35 -27.38
CA GLY A 30 -17.83 8.47 -27.50
C GLY A 30 -18.62 8.30 -26.19
N SER A 31 -17.96 8.12 -25.05
CA SER A 31 -18.62 7.99 -23.74
C SER A 31 -18.83 9.34 -23.06
N GLU A 32 -19.78 9.40 -22.14
CA GLU A 32 -20.05 10.57 -21.29
C GLU A 32 -19.95 10.25 -19.80
N PHE A 33 -19.23 11.09 -19.07
CA PHE A 33 -19.14 11.02 -17.62
C PHE A 33 -20.17 11.93 -16.96
N HIS A 34 -21.04 11.36 -16.14
CA HIS A 34 -22.17 12.07 -15.55
C HIS A 34 -21.87 12.50 -14.11
N THR A 35 -22.10 13.78 -13.82
CA THR A 35 -22.02 14.34 -12.47
C THR A 35 -23.30 15.08 -12.12
N HIS A 36 -23.47 15.43 -10.84
CA HIS A 36 -24.54 16.34 -10.39
C HIS A 36 -24.39 17.78 -10.93
N ARG A 37 -23.33 18.08 -11.70
CA ARG A 37 -23.06 19.36 -12.38
C ARG A 37 -23.08 19.22 -13.91
N GLY A 38 -23.75 18.20 -14.45
CA GLY A 38 -23.84 17.91 -15.87
C GLY A 38 -22.87 16.81 -16.31
N SER A 39 -22.90 16.53 -17.62
CA SER A 39 -22.06 15.52 -18.27
C SER A 39 -20.81 16.14 -18.89
N ILE A 40 -19.76 15.33 -19.02
CA ILE A 40 -18.49 15.66 -19.69
C ILE A 40 -18.22 14.55 -20.70
N ALA A 41 -18.13 14.92 -21.98
CA ALA A 41 -17.75 13.97 -23.04
C ALA A 41 -16.28 13.55 -22.87
N HIS A 42 -15.99 12.26 -22.95
CA HIS A 42 -14.63 11.73 -22.83
C HIS A 42 -13.74 12.23 -23.98
N ASP A 43 -14.32 12.40 -25.17
CA ASP A 43 -13.65 12.94 -26.35
C ASP A 43 -13.18 14.38 -26.16
N ALA A 44 -13.80 15.14 -25.24
CA ALA A 44 -13.35 16.48 -24.89
C ALA A 44 -12.11 16.47 -23.97
N VAL A 45 -11.74 15.31 -23.43
CA VAL A 45 -10.57 15.13 -22.54
C VAL A 45 -9.43 14.41 -23.27
N ILE A 46 -9.74 13.44 -24.12
CA ILE A 46 -8.75 12.71 -24.91
C ILE A 46 -7.95 13.70 -25.77
N GLY A 47 -6.62 13.61 -25.71
CA GLY A 47 -5.69 14.50 -26.41
C GLY A 47 -5.39 15.82 -25.70
N LEU A 48 -6.04 16.13 -24.57
CA LEU A 48 -5.68 17.29 -23.75
C LEU A 48 -4.44 17.02 -22.89
N GLU A 49 -3.72 18.08 -22.55
CA GLU A 49 -2.63 18.04 -21.58
C GLU A 49 -3.14 17.94 -20.14
N GLN A 50 -2.33 17.33 -19.25
CA GLN A 50 -2.62 17.34 -17.82
C GLN A 50 -2.69 18.75 -17.26
N GLY A 51 -3.63 18.99 -16.34
CA GLY A 51 -3.86 20.32 -15.77
C GLY A 51 -4.80 21.20 -16.60
N SER A 52 -5.35 20.66 -17.69
CA SER A 52 -6.39 21.33 -18.48
C SER A 52 -7.70 21.48 -17.69
N VAL A 53 -8.49 22.49 -18.05
CA VAL A 53 -9.83 22.72 -17.47
C VAL A 53 -10.88 22.48 -18.55
N VAL A 54 -11.84 21.59 -18.27
CA VAL A 54 -12.98 21.29 -19.15
C VAL A 54 -14.27 21.85 -18.58
N LYS A 55 -15.24 22.10 -19.45
CA LYS A 55 -16.60 22.54 -19.10
C LYS A 55 -17.56 21.36 -19.22
N SER A 56 -18.42 21.19 -18.23
CA SER A 56 -19.58 20.28 -18.36
C SER A 56 -20.67 20.87 -19.24
N SER A 57 -21.66 20.07 -19.60
CA SER A 57 -22.86 20.51 -20.34
C SER A 57 -23.65 21.62 -19.64
N ASN A 58 -23.54 21.75 -18.32
CA ASN A 58 -24.15 22.85 -17.54
C ASN A 58 -23.19 24.03 -17.29
N GLY A 59 -22.03 24.06 -17.95
CA GLY A 59 -21.04 25.15 -17.87
C GLY A 59 -20.14 25.12 -16.63
N ALA A 60 -20.21 24.07 -15.79
CA ALA A 60 -19.33 23.96 -14.62
C ALA A 60 -17.90 23.57 -15.04
N LEU A 61 -16.91 24.18 -14.40
CA LEU A 61 -15.49 23.93 -14.67
C LEU A 61 -14.94 22.75 -13.85
N PHE A 62 -14.11 21.93 -14.49
CA PHE A 62 -13.41 20.80 -13.89
C PHE A 62 -11.94 20.79 -14.32
N LEU A 63 -11.03 20.73 -13.35
CA LEU A 63 -9.60 20.46 -13.58
C LEU A 63 -9.41 18.97 -13.86
N VAL A 64 -8.64 18.62 -14.90
CA VAL A 64 -8.36 17.25 -15.30
C VAL A 64 -6.89 16.90 -15.03
N LEU A 65 -6.64 15.85 -14.24
CA LEU A 65 -5.31 15.34 -13.92
C LEU A 65 -5.27 13.81 -14.03
N ARG A 66 -4.10 13.21 -14.26
CA ARG A 66 -3.93 11.78 -13.96
C ARG A 66 -3.90 11.61 -12.44
N PRO A 67 -4.61 10.63 -11.87
CA PRO A 67 -4.56 10.39 -10.44
C PRO A 67 -3.15 9.96 -10.03
N LEU A 68 -2.63 10.52 -8.94
CA LEU A 68 -1.48 9.94 -8.27
C LEU A 68 -1.87 8.58 -7.68
N LEU A 69 -0.88 7.78 -7.29
CA LEU A 69 -1.15 6.51 -6.60
C LEU A 69 -1.98 6.74 -5.32
N ILE A 70 -1.70 7.81 -4.59
CA ILE A 70 -2.47 8.17 -3.39
C ILE A 70 -3.95 8.47 -3.74
N ASP A 71 -4.21 9.19 -4.83
CA ASP A 71 -5.58 9.50 -5.27
C ASP A 71 -6.33 8.23 -5.68
N TYR A 72 -5.64 7.34 -6.38
CA TYR A 72 -6.15 6.04 -6.76
C TYR A 72 -6.51 5.19 -5.53
N VAL A 73 -5.56 4.97 -4.62
CA VAL A 73 -5.75 4.15 -3.42
C VAL A 73 -6.89 4.69 -2.55
N MET A 74 -7.03 6.01 -2.46
CA MET A 74 -8.07 6.61 -1.63
C MET A 74 -9.47 6.50 -2.24
N SER A 75 -9.58 6.35 -3.56
CA SER A 75 -10.85 6.29 -4.31
C SER A 75 -11.21 4.92 -4.89
N MET A 76 -10.31 3.93 -4.83
CA MET A 76 -10.58 2.61 -5.38
C MET A 76 -11.72 1.89 -4.64
N PRO A 77 -12.49 1.02 -5.32
CA PRO A 77 -13.50 0.20 -4.67
C PRO A 77 -12.89 -0.65 -3.56
N ARG A 78 -13.42 -0.52 -2.34
CA ARG A 78 -12.92 -1.23 -1.16
C ARG A 78 -13.73 -2.49 -0.92
N GLY A 79 -13.04 -3.60 -0.69
CA GLY A 79 -13.58 -4.74 0.05
C GLY A 79 -12.96 -4.73 1.45
N PRO A 80 -11.73 -5.25 1.59
CA PRO A 80 -10.91 -5.08 2.81
C PRO A 80 -10.49 -3.63 3.06
N GLN A 81 -10.30 -3.28 4.34
CA GLN A 81 -9.76 -1.99 4.73
C GLN A 81 -8.35 -1.79 4.15
N VAL A 82 -8.12 -0.63 3.55
CA VAL A 82 -6.83 -0.28 2.94
C VAL A 82 -5.88 0.32 3.96
N ILE A 83 -4.59 0.07 3.77
CA ILE A 83 -3.54 0.82 4.46
C ILE A 83 -3.60 2.30 4.06
N TYR A 84 -3.37 3.19 5.03
CA TYR A 84 -3.37 4.63 4.75
C TYR A 84 -2.05 5.08 4.13
N PRO A 85 -2.05 6.15 3.31
CA PRO A 85 -0.86 6.60 2.60
C PRO A 85 0.34 6.92 3.51
N LYS A 86 0.10 7.49 4.70
CA LYS A 86 1.17 7.77 5.67
C LYS A 86 1.88 6.50 6.12
N ASP A 87 1.14 5.40 6.27
CA ASP A 87 1.66 4.13 6.77
C ASP A 87 2.34 3.38 5.62
N ALA A 88 1.74 3.35 4.43
CA ALA A 88 2.35 2.78 3.23
C ALA A 88 3.70 3.44 2.89
N ALA A 89 3.78 4.78 3.02
CA ALA A 89 5.03 5.51 2.82
C ALA A 89 6.13 5.07 3.82
N GLN A 90 5.77 4.90 5.10
CA GLN A 90 6.71 4.41 6.09
C GLN A 90 7.08 2.95 5.87
N ILE A 91 6.15 2.08 5.47
CA ILE A 91 6.47 0.68 5.14
C ILE A 91 7.48 0.62 4.00
N VAL A 92 7.28 1.40 2.93
CA VAL A 92 8.21 1.44 1.80
C VAL A 92 9.59 1.95 2.25
N HIS A 93 9.63 3.02 3.05
CA HIS A 93 10.88 3.67 3.44
C HIS A 93 11.62 2.94 4.57
N GLU A 94 10.96 2.71 5.71
CA GLU A 94 11.53 2.04 6.89
C GLU A 94 11.73 0.54 6.61
N GLY A 95 10.84 -0.07 5.82
CA GLY A 95 11.02 -1.43 5.33
C GLY A 95 12.13 -1.56 4.29
N ASP A 96 12.73 -0.45 3.85
CA ASP A 96 13.81 -0.41 2.86
C ASP A 96 13.44 -1.23 1.60
N ILE A 97 12.28 -0.94 1.02
CA ILE A 97 11.81 -1.59 -0.21
C ILE A 97 12.55 -0.94 -1.38
N PHE A 98 13.59 -1.61 -1.86
CA PHE A 98 14.51 -1.08 -2.87
C PHE A 98 14.23 -1.62 -4.28
N PRO A 99 14.66 -0.92 -5.35
CA PRO A 99 14.55 -1.42 -6.71
C PRO A 99 15.29 -2.76 -6.90
N GLY A 100 14.60 -3.77 -7.43
CA GLY A 100 15.14 -5.13 -7.57
C GLY A 100 14.84 -6.07 -6.40
N ALA A 101 14.26 -5.59 -5.30
CA ALA A 101 13.92 -6.43 -4.16
C ALA A 101 12.83 -7.46 -4.49
N ARG A 102 12.93 -8.64 -3.87
CA ARG A 102 11.84 -9.63 -3.78
C ARG A 102 11.12 -9.42 -2.46
N VAL A 103 9.86 -8.99 -2.54
CA VAL A 103 9.05 -8.62 -1.38
C VAL A 103 7.92 -9.61 -1.20
N LEU A 104 7.83 -10.21 -0.02
CA LEU A 104 6.64 -10.96 0.40
C LEU A 104 5.66 -10.02 1.09
N GLU A 105 4.40 -10.06 0.69
CA GLU A 105 3.27 -9.42 1.34
C GLU A 105 2.30 -10.51 1.78
N ALA A 106 1.75 -10.45 2.98
CA ALA A 106 0.65 -11.32 3.38
C ALA A 106 -0.50 -10.50 3.96
N GLY A 107 -1.68 -10.67 3.37
CA GLY A 107 -2.80 -9.75 3.48
C GLY A 107 -2.86 -8.77 2.30
N ALA A 108 -2.97 -9.29 1.07
CA ALA A 108 -3.09 -8.43 -0.12
C ALA A 108 -4.31 -7.50 -0.04
N GLY A 109 -5.41 -7.97 0.57
CA GLY A 109 -6.58 -7.18 0.86
C GLY A 109 -7.19 -6.55 -0.39
N SER A 110 -7.24 -5.21 -0.43
CA SER A 110 -7.71 -4.47 -1.61
C SER A 110 -6.60 -4.12 -2.62
N GLY A 111 -5.35 -4.55 -2.41
CA GLY A 111 -4.21 -4.29 -3.31
C GLY A 111 -3.57 -2.89 -3.20
N ALA A 112 -3.92 -2.12 -2.16
CA ALA A 112 -3.40 -0.75 -1.95
C ALA A 112 -1.89 -0.75 -1.70
N LEU A 113 -1.45 -1.55 -0.73
CA LEU A 113 -0.05 -1.66 -0.36
C LEU A 113 0.74 -2.30 -1.49
N THR A 114 0.22 -3.39 -2.07
CA THR A 114 0.76 -4.05 -3.26
C THR A 114 1.14 -3.07 -4.38
N CYS A 115 0.28 -2.09 -4.70
CA CYS A 115 0.59 -1.07 -5.70
C CYS A 115 1.81 -0.19 -5.31
N SER A 116 1.95 0.12 -4.03
CA SER A 116 3.10 0.88 -3.50
C SER A 116 4.38 0.05 -3.55
N LEU A 117 4.29 -1.24 -3.17
CA LEU A 117 5.41 -2.18 -3.21
C LEU A 117 5.89 -2.40 -4.65
N LEU A 118 4.98 -2.69 -5.59
CA LEU A 118 5.30 -2.89 -7.01
C LEU A 118 5.99 -1.67 -7.62
N ARG A 119 5.55 -0.47 -7.26
CA ARG A 119 6.19 0.77 -7.69
C ARG A 119 7.60 0.92 -7.11
N ALA A 120 7.81 0.54 -5.85
CA ALA A 120 9.10 0.67 -5.16
C ALA A 120 10.14 -0.34 -5.67
N VAL A 121 9.75 -1.60 -5.87
CA VAL A 121 10.66 -2.65 -6.37
C VAL A 121 11.01 -2.48 -7.85
N GLY A 122 10.18 -1.76 -8.61
CA GLY A 122 10.40 -1.53 -10.03
C GLY A 122 10.35 -2.82 -10.88
N PRO A 123 10.64 -2.72 -12.19
CA PRO A 123 10.43 -3.84 -13.12
C PRO A 123 11.38 -5.03 -12.91
N GLN A 124 12.47 -4.83 -12.16
CA GLN A 124 13.49 -5.85 -11.90
C GLN A 124 13.27 -6.58 -10.57
N GLY A 125 12.44 -6.03 -9.69
CA GLY A 125 12.05 -6.67 -8.44
C GLY A 125 10.72 -7.39 -8.59
N GLN A 126 10.29 -8.08 -7.53
CA GLN A 126 9.09 -8.90 -7.54
C GLN A 126 8.31 -8.69 -6.25
N VAL A 127 6.97 -8.68 -6.35
CA VAL A 127 6.09 -8.76 -5.18
C VAL A 127 5.35 -10.09 -5.21
N ILE A 128 5.40 -10.83 -4.11
CA ILE A 128 4.64 -12.07 -3.90
C ILE A 128 3.65 -11.80 -2.78
N SER A 129 2.37 -11.71 -3.12
CA SER A 129 1.29 -11.42 -2.19
C SER A 129 0.50 -12.69 -1.87
N TYR A 130 0.35 -13.00 -0.58
CA TYR A 130 -0.59 -14.02 -0.09
C TYR A 130 -1.90 -13.36 0.34
N GLU A 131 -3.02 -13.98 -0.01
CA GLU A 131 -4.35 -13.63 0.47
C GLU A 131 -5.15 -14.89 0.75
N LEU A 132 -5.57 -15.06 2.01
CA LEU A 132 -6.27 -16.26 2.46
C LEU A 132 -7.65 -16.38 1.81
N ARG A 133 -8.32 -15.25 1.57
CA ARG A 133 -9.69 -15.21 1.10
C ARG A 133 -9.77 -14.96 -0.41
N ALA A 134 -10.32 -15.92 -1.15
CA ALA A 134 -10.44 -15.83 -2.61
C ALA A 134 -11.20 -14.56 -3.08
N ASP A 135 -12.26 -14.15 -2.37
CA ASP A 135 -13.02 -12.94 -2.70
C ASP A 135 -12.19 -11.66 -2.52
N HIS A 136 -11.36 -11.59 -1.48
CA HIS A 136 -10.39 -10.51 -1.30
C HIS A 136 -9.29 -10.54 -2.38
N ALA A 137 -8.82 -11.73 -2.75
CA ALA A 137 -7.82 -11.87 -3.81
C ALA A 137 -8.34 -11.33 -5.15
N GLU A 138 -9.62 -11.54 -5.49
CA GLU A 138 -10.24 -10.93 -6.66
C GLU A 138 -10.27 -9.39 -6.58
N HIS A 139 -10.55 -8.84 -5.39
CA HIS A 139 -10.48 -7.38 -5.19
C HIS A 139 -9.07 -6.84 -5.42
N ALA A 140 -8.05 -7.47 -4.83
CA ALA A 140 -6.65 -7.10 -5.07
C ALA A 140 -6.29 -7.21 -6.56
N ARG A 141 -6.61 -8.34 -7.20
CA ARG A 141 -6.32 -8.57 -8.63
C ARG A 141 -6.90 -7.47 -9.50
N ARG A 142 -8.19 -7.16 -9.32
CA ARG A 142 -8.87 -6.11 -10.08
C ARG A 142 -8.26 -4.73 -9.81
N ASN A 143 -7.99 -4.39 -8.56
CA ASN A 143 -7.48 -3.07 -8.21
C ASN A 143 -6.02 -2.86 -8.65
N VAL A 144 -5.16 -3.88 -8.54
CA VAL A 144 -3.78 -3.78 -9.03
C VAL A 144 -3.77 -3.73 -10.56
N SER A 145 -4.52 -4.62 -11.22
CA SER A 145 -4.67 -4.60 -12.68
C SER A 145 -5.18 -3.23 -13.16
N ASN A 146 -6.22 -2.68 -12.55
CA ASN A 146 -6.79 -1.37 -12.91
C ASN A 146 -5.81 -0.21 -12.76
N PHE A 147 -4.81 -0.32 -11.88
CA PHE A 147 -3.82 0.73 -11.69
C PHE A 147 -2.67 0.65 -12.70
N PHE A 148 -2.22 -0.57 -13.00
CA PHE A 148 -1.06 -0.82 -13.86
C PHE A 148 -1.42 -1.05 -15.34
N SER A 149 -2.69 -1.34 -15.66
CA SER A 149 -3.15 -1.47 -17.04
C SER A 149 -2.96 -0.14 -17.78
N VAL A 150 -2.22 -0.20 -18.89
CA VAL A 150 -2.07 0.90 -19.84
C VAL A 150 -2.79 0.47 -21.11
N SER A 151 -3.52 1.41 -21.74
CA SER A 151 -4.10 1.24 -23.08
C SER A 151 -5.12 0.10 -23.25
N GLY A 152 -6.24 0.13 -22.51
CA GLY A 152 -7.46 -0.61 -22.85
C GLY A 152 -7.38 -2.14 -22.81
N ALA A 153 -6.22 -2.73 -22.53
CA ALA A 153 -6.07 -4.14 -22.20
C ALA A 153 -6.50 -4.33 -20.74
N GLU A 154 -7.82 -4.34 -20.53
CA GLU A 154 -8.39 -4.67 -19.23
C GLU A 154 -7.89 -6.04 -18.76
N GLY A 155 -7.41 -6.12 -17.52
CA GLY A 155 -7.13 -7.39 -16.85
C GLY A 155 -5.69 -7.88 -16.87
N GLN A 156 -4.76 -7.22 -17.57
CA GLN A 156 -3.35 -7.63 -17.49
C GLN A 156 -2.76 -7.26 -16.12
N LEU A 157 -2.14 -8.26 -15.48
CA LEU A 157 -1.43 -8.09 -14.22
C LEU A 157 0.02 -7.71 -14.50
N PRO A 158 0.68 -6.94 -13.60
CA PRO A 158 2.12 -6.74 -13.69
C PRO A 158 2.85 -8.09 -13.70
N ASP A 159 3.73 -8.31 -14.68
CA ASP A 159 4.47 -9.57 -14.84
C ASP A 159 5.34 -9.90 -13.61
N ASN A 160 5.70 -8.88 -12.83
CA ASN A 160 6.49 -8.99 -11.62
C ASN A 160 5.64 -9.06 -10.33
N TRP A 161 4.35 -9.35 -10.45
CA TRP A 161 3.46 -9.61 -9.32
C TRP A 161 2.94 -11.05 -9.34
N GLN A 162 3.08 -11.74 -8.21
CA GLN A 162 2.49 -13.05 -7.99
C GLN A 162 1.48 -12.96 -6.85
N LEU A 163 0.21 -13.27 -7.13
CA LEU A 163 -0.85 -13.37 -6.11
C LEU A 163 -1.16 -14.84 -5.84
N ILE A 164 -0.96 -15.29 -4.60
CA ILE A 164 -1.22 -16.65 -4.15
C ILE A 164 -2.44 -16.63 -3.23
N VAL A 165 -3.48 -17.38 -3.60
CA VAL A 165 -4.67 -17.56 -2.77
C VAL A 165 -4.42 -18.72 -1.82
N GLY A 166 -4.17 -18.41 -0.55
CA GLY A 166 -3.79 -19.39 0.46
C GLY A 166 -3.14 -18.75 1.68
N ASP A 167 -2.83 -19.58 2.67
CA ASP A 167 -2.09 -19.13 3.85
C ASP A 167 -0.59 -19.09 3.56
N VAL A 168 0.09 -18.03 4.01
CA VAL A 168 1.55 -17.93 3.92
C VAL A 168 2.23 -18.92 4.89
N ALA A 169 1.54 -19.37 5.94
CA ALA A 169 2.03 -20.44 6.81
C ALA A 169 2.36 -21.72 6.02
N ASP A 170 1.61 -22.00 4.95
CA ASP A 170 1.76 -23.17 4.08
C ASP A 170 2.61 -22.89 2.83
N SER A 171 3.38 -21.80 2.83
CA SER A 171 4.19 -21.42 1.66
C SER A 171 5.19 -22.52 1.28
N GLU A 172 5.24 -22.86 -0.01
CA GLU A 172 6.22 -23.78 -0.59
C GLU A 172 7.42 -23.05 -1.23
N LEU A 173 7.51 -21.73 -1.04
CA LEU A 173 8.64 -20.96 -1.56
C LEU A 173 9.96 -21.42 -0.90
N PRO A 174 11.09 -21.38 -1.62
CA PRO A 174 12.38 -21.77 -1.07
C PRO A 174 12.81 -20.92 0.13
N ASP A 175 13.60 -21.49 1.03
CA ASP A 175 14.24 -20.78 2.14
C ASP A 175 15.10 -19.61 1.62
N GLY A 176 15.05 -18.46 2.29
CA GLY A 176 15.81 -17.27 1.88
C GLY A 176 15.45 -16.74 0.48
N SER A 177 14.24 -17.00 -0.01
CA SER A 177 13.79 -16.57 -1.34
C SER A 177 13.35 -15.11 -1.40
N VAL A 178 13.16 -14.42 -0.26
CA VAL A 178 12.70 -13.02 -0.24
C VAL A 178 13.61 -12.10 0.58
N ASP A 179 13.70 -10.85 0.15
CA ASP A 179 14.57 -9.83 0.74
C ASP A 179 13.84 -9.04 1.83
N ARG A 180 12.52 -8.86 1.68
CA ARG A 180 11.65 -8.04 2.53
C ARG A 180 10.32 -8.73 2.75
N VAL A 181 9.72 -8.51 3.92
CA VAL A 181 8.40 -9.06 4.27
C VAL A 181 7.53 -7.96 4.88
N VAL A 182 6.26 -7.89 4.46
CA VAL A 182 5.25 -7.04 5.08
C VAL A 182 4.01 -7.87 5.44
N LEU A 183 3.56 -7.76 6.69
CA LEU A 183 2.38 -8.46 7.20
C LEU A 183 1.30 -7.44 7.59
N ASP A 184 0.14 -7.51 6.93
CA ASP A 184 -1.08 -6.75 7.27
C ASP A 184 -2.23 -7.73 7.46
N MET A 185 -2.29 -8.33 8.66
CA MET A 185 -3.25 -9.38 8.99
C MET A 185 -3.60 -9.39 10.47
N LEU A 186 -4.68 -10.11 10.82
CA LEU A 186 -5.17 -10.13 12.21
C LEU A 186 -4.23 -10.83 13.18
N ALA A 187 -3.53 -11.88 12.72
CA ALA A 187 -2.71 -12.76 13.56
C ALA A 187 -1.31 -13.00 12.97
N PRO A 188 -0.46 -11.96 12.83
CA PRO A 188 0.85 -12.08 12.20
C PRO A 188 1.80 -13.04 12.93
N TRP A 189 1.57 -13.33 14.21
CA TRP A 189 2.36 -14.30 14.98
C TRP A 189 2.19 -15.75 14.51
N GLU A 190 1.10 -16.09 13.82
CA GLU A 190 0.83 -17.47 13.36
C GLU A 190 1.69 -17.86 12.16
N VAL A 191 2.21 -16.87 11.44
CA VAL A 191 2.97 -17.08 10.19
C VAL A 191 4.47 -16.84 10.37
N LEU A 192 4.93 -16.48 11.57
CA LEU A 192 6.32 -16.08 11.79
C LEU A 192 7.32 -17.21 11.50
N ASP A 193 6.93 -18.48 11.69
CA ASP A 193 7.82 -19.61 11.39
C ASP A 193 8.11 -19.67 9.89
N ALA A 194 7.07 -19.63 9.05
CA ALA A 194 7.21 -19.55 7.60
C ALA A 194 7.99 -18.29 7.18
N VAL A 195 7.64 -17.12 7.71
CA VAL A 195 8.31 -15.85 7.40
C VAL A 195 9.80 -15.90 7.74
N SER A 196 10.17 -16.45 8.90
CA SER A 196 11.57 -16.52 9.35
C SER A 196 12.43 -17.46 8.49
N ARG A 197 11.80 -18.44 7.83
CA ARG A 197 12.42 -19.36 6.87
C ARG A 197 12.59 -18.70 5.49
N LEU A 198 11.57 -17.97 5.03
CA LEU A 198 11.53 -17.39 3.69
C LEU A 198 12.44 -16.16 3.54
N VAL A 199 12.59 -15.35 4.58
CA VAL A 199 13.39 -14.12 4.52
C VAL A 199 14.89 -14.41 4.67
N ILE A 200 15.72 -13.75 3.85
CA ILE A 200 17.18 -13.84 3.97
C ILE A 200 17.70 -13.31 5.31
N ALA A 201 18.89 -13.75 5.72
CA ALA A 201 19.62 -13.11 6.80
C ALA A 201 19.84 -11.62 6.50
N GLY A 202 19.56 -10.76 7.49
CA GLY A 202 19.59 -9.31 7.34
C GLY A 202 18.37 -8.70 6.66
N GLY A 203 17.45 -9.51 6.11
CA GLY A 203 16.19 -9.05 5.54
C GLY A 203 15.29 -8.38 6.56
N VAL A 204 14.38 -7.53 6.08
CA VAL A 204 13.51 -6.69 6.93
C VAL A 204 12.09 -7.25 6.95
N LEU A 205 11.51 -7.32 8.15
CA LEU A 205 10.10 -7.61 8.38
C LEU A 205 9.42 -6.36 8.94
N VAL A 206 8.31 -5.97 8.32
CA VAL A 206 7.40 -4.93 8.82
C VAL A 206 6.03 -5.54 9.10
N ILE A 207 5.48 -5.30 10.29
CA ILE A 207 4.16 -5.75 10.71
C ILE A 207 3.27 -4.54 10.96
N TYR A 208 2.07 -4.54 10.37
CA TYR A 208 1.04 -3.52 10.53
C TYR A 208 -0.12 -4.08 11.38
N VAL A 209 -0.39 -3.49 12.55
CA VAL A 209 -1.41 -3.99 13.49
C VAL A 209 -2.24 -2.87 14.10
N ALA A 210 -3.56 -3.04 14.14
CA ALA A 210 -4.48 -1.99 14.55
C ALA A 210 -4.51 -1.76 16.07
N THR A 211 -4.37 -2.82 16.88
CA THR A 211 -4.55 -2.74 18.34
C THR A 211 -3.24 -2.91 19.11
N VAL A 212 -3.21 -2.36 20.32
CA VAL A 212 -2.08 -2.53 21.25
C VAL A 212 -1.92 -3.99 21.73
N THR A 213 -3.00 -4.78 21.73
CA THR A 213 -2.93 -6.22 22.06
C THR A 213 -2.26 -7.02 20.95
N GLN A 214 -2.57 -6.71 19.69
CA GLN A 214 -1.87 -7.28 18.54
C GLN A 214 -0.41 -6.86 18.52
N LEU A 215 -0.13 -5.57 18.77
CA LEU A 215 1.23 -5.04 18.88
C LEU A 215 2.06 -5.81 19.92
N SER A 216 1.54 -5.91 21.15
CA SER A 216 2.20 -6.64 22.24
C SER A 216 2.50 -8.09 21.84
N ARG A 217 1.49 -8.80 21.34
CA ARG A 217 1.62 -10.21 20.96
C ARG A 217 2.62 -10.44 19.82
N ALA A 218 2.59 -9.60 18.78
CA ALA A 218 3.51 -9.70 17.65
C ALA A 218 4.97 -9.46 18.08
N VAL A 219 5.20 -8.45 18.93
CA VAL A 219 6.55 -8.12 19.43
C VAL A 219 7.10 -9.24 20.32
N GLU A 220 6.32 -9.80 21.24
CA GLU A 220 6.79 -10.91 22.08
C GLU A 220 7.01 -12.19 21.27
N ALA A 221 6.17 -12.47 20.26
CA ALA A 221 6.37 -13.63 19.37
C ALA A 221 7.68 -13.53 18.58
N LEU A 222 8.02 -12.35 18.05
CA LEU A 222 9.31 -12.11 17.39
C LEU A 222 10.50 -12.36 18.32
N ARG A 223 10.42 -11.90 19.58
CA ARG A 223 11.47 -12.13 20.57
C ARG A 223 11.60 -13.61 20.93
N ALA A 224 10.48 -14.31 21.07
CA ALA A 224 10.45 -15.73 21.41
C ALA A 224 11.12 -16.61 20.35
N GLN A 225 11.08 -16.24 19.07
CA GLN A 225 11.79 -16.98 18.01
C GLN A 225 13.32 -16.82 18.05
N GLN A 226 13.85 -15.84 18.80
CA GLN A 226 15.29 -15.59 18.99
C GLN A 226 16.11 -15.40 17.69
N CYS A 227 15.45 -15.21 16.56
CA CYS A 227 16.04 -15.18 15.23
C CYS A 227 15.85 -13.81 14.55
N TRP A 228 15.39 -12.83 15.34
CA TRP A 228 15.11 -11.45 14.95
C TRP A 228 15.90 -10.47 15.83
N THR A 229 16.22 -9.30 15.30
CA THR A 229 16.69 -8.17 16.12
C THR A 229 15.60 -7.70 17.08
N GLU A 230 15.97 -6.89 18.08
CA GLU A 230 14.98 -6.27 18.97
C GLU A 230 13.95 -5.47 18.14
N PRO A 231 12.63 -5.81 18.23
CA PRO A 231 11.62 -5.13 17.43
C PRO A 231 11.48 -3.65 17.83
N ARG A 232 11.45 -2.75 16.83
CA ARG A 232 11.08 -1.35 17.02
C ARG A 232 9.61 -1.17 16.66
N ALA A 233 8.84 -0.55 17.53
CA ALA A 233 7.44 -0.23 17.27
C ALA A 233 7.17 1.28 17.34
N TRP A 234 6.28 1.79 16.49
CA TRP A 234 5.88 3.20 16.50
C TRP A 234 4.50 3.40 15.87
N GLU A 235 3.97 4.61 16.00
CA GLU A 235 2.80 5.11 15.29
C GLU A 235 3.07 6.52 14.76
N THR A 236 2.24 6.99 13.83
CA THR A 236 2.32 8.36 13.32
C THR A 236 0.96 9.03 13.26
N LEU A 237 0.90 10.28 13.75
CA LEU A 237 -0.28 11.13 13.68
C LEU A 237 -0.10 12.18 12.59
N GLN A 238 -1.05 12.26 11.66
CA GLN A 238 -1.05 13.26 10.60
C GLN A 238 -2.18 14.26 10.83
N ARG A 239 -1.84 15.55 10.89
CA ARG A 239 -2.80 16.64 11.12
C ARG A 239 -2.73 17.68 10.00
N GLY A 240 -3.82 17.81 9.26
CA GLY A 240 -3.95 18.83 8.22
C GLY A 240 -4.05 20.24 8.80
N TRP A 241 -3.75 21.24 7.99
CA TRP A 241 -3.84 22.65 8.34
C TRP A 241 -4.79 23.38 7.38
N ASN A 242 -5.52 24.35 7.90
CA ASN A 242 -6.15 25.39 7.10
C ASN A 242 -5.14 26.54 6.97
N VAL A 243 -4.87 26.95 5.73
CA VAL A 243 -3.88 27.98 5.41
C VAL A 243 -4.52 28.99 4.46
N VAL A 244 -5.45 29.80 4.98
CA VAL A 244 -6.22 30.78 4.19
C VAL A 244 -6.05 32.17 4.79
N GLY A 245 -5.26 33.02 4.13
CA GLY A 245 -4.99 34.39 4.60
C GLY A 245 -4.43 34.40 6.01
N LEU A 246 -5.08 35.11 6.93
CA LEU A 246 -4.71 35.14 8.35
C LEU A 246 -5.23 33.92 9.15
N ALA A 247 -6.14 33.13 8.59
CA ALA A 247 -6.66 31.92 9.22
C ALA A 247 -5.69 30.75 8.99
N VAL A 248 -4.54 30.79 9.65
CA VAL A 248 -3.54 29.71 9.63
C VAL A 248 -3.61 28.92 10.92
N ARG A 249 -4.14 27.70 10.86
CA ARG A 249 -4.35 26.84 12.04
C ARG A 249 -4.52 25.37 11.66
N PRO A 250 -4.37 24.42 12.61
CA PRO A 250 -4.77 23.05 12.37
C PRO A 250 -6.24 22.93 11.95
N GLN A 251 -6.55 21.93 11.14
CA GLN A 251 -7.94 21.54 10.87
C GLN A 251 -8.60 21.05 12.16
N HIS A 252 -9.92 21.25 12.26
CA HIS A 252 -10.69 20.85 13.46
C HIS A 252 -10.83 19.33 13.60
N SER A 253 -10.70 18.60 12.51
CA SER A 253 -10.81 17.14 12.47
C SER A 253 -9.52 16.54 11.94
N MET A 254 -9.13 15.41 12.53
CA MET A 254 -8.03 14.59 12.03
C MET A 254 -8.37 13.11 12.27
N ARG A 255 -7.67 12.23 11.56
CA ARG A 255 -7.73 10.80 11.85
C ARG A 255 -6.89 10.53 13.09
N GLY A 256 -7.52 10.04 14.15
CA GLY A 256 -6.87 9.80 15.43
C GLY A 256 -5.90 8.62 15.43
N HIS A 257 -6.23 7.57 14.67
CA HIS A 257 -5.42 6.34 14.58
C HIS A 257 -5.62 5.62 13.25
N THR A 258 -4.63 4.83 12.86
CA THR A 258 -4.74 3.82 11.78
C THR A 258 -4.25 2.48 12.29
N ALA A 259 -2.96 2.38 12.58
CA ALA A 259 -2.31 1.21 13.14
C ALA A 259 -0.94 1.58 13.72
N PHE A 260 -0.35 0.61 14.41
CA PHE A 260 1.05 0.59 14.78
C PHE A 260 1.87 -0.12 13.70
N LEU A 261 3.10 0.31 13.52
CA LEU A 261 4.12 -0.39 12.73
C LEU A 261 5.14 -1.01 13.66
N VAL A 262 5.54 -2.24 13.35
CA VAL A 262 6.64 -2.96 14.01
C VAL A 262 7.66 -3.32 12.95
N LEU A 263 8.94 -3.09 13.23
CA LEU A 263 10.04 -3.47 12.35
C LEU A 263 11.02 -4.36 13.11
N SER A 264 11.48 -5.42 12.44
CA SER A 264 12.65 -6.19 12.87
C SER A 264 13.44 -6.71 11.67
N ARG A 265 14.71 -7.07 11.89
CA ARG A 265 15.58 -7.67 10.90
C ARG A 265 15.92 -9.10 11.26
N ARG A 266 16.01 -9.95 10.25
CA ARG A 266 16.37 -11.36 10.41
C ARG A 266 17.85 -11.49 10.80
N LEU A 267 18.14 -12.25 11.85
CA LEU A 267 19.51 -12.61 12.22
C LEU A 267 20.09 -13.68 11.29
N ALA A 268 21.41 -13.78 11.19
CA ALA A 268 22.05 -14.91 10.51
C ALA A 268 21.74 -16.24 11.24
N PRO A 269 21.77 -17.40 10.55
CA PRO A 269 21.64 -18.71 11.21
C PRO A 269 22.65 -18.87 12.35
N GLY A 270 22.17 -19.27 13.53
CA GLY A 270 22.98 -19.45 14.74
C GLY A 270 23.45 -18.17 15.43
N ALA A 271 23.14 -16.99 14.91
CA ALA A 271 23.51 -15.74 15.55
C ALA A 271 22.61 -15.42 16.74
N VAL A 272 23.20 -14.89 17.80
CA VAL A 272 22.49 -14.38 18.98
C VAL A 272 22.65 -12.86 19.02
N ALA A 273 21.54 -12.13 19.05
CA ALA A 273 21.58 -10.68 19.17
C ALA A 273 22.14 -10.25 20.55
N PRO A 274 22.92 -9.15 20.62
CA PRO A 274 23.31 -8.55 21.89
C PRO A 274 22.07 -8.17 22.72
N ALA A 275 22.05 -8.55 23.99
CA ALA A 275 20.94 -8.20 24.88
C ALA A 275 20.95 -6.68 25.17
N PRO A 276 19.81 -5.96 25.04
CA PRO A 276 19.73 -4.56 25.43
C PRO A 276 20.06 -4.38 26.91
N LEU A 277 20.97 -3.45 27.22
CA LEU A 277 21.28 -3.06 28.59
C LEU A 277 20.02 -2.45 29.24
N GLY A 278 19.48 -3.09 30.28
CA GLY A 278 18.34 -2.55 31.06
C GLY A 278 17.15 -3.49 31.22
N ARG A 279 17.06 -4.60 30.47
CA ARG A 279 16.08 -5.64 30.78
C ARG A 279 16.59 -6.54 31.90
N LYS A 280 15.79 -6.68 32.97
CA LYS A 280 16.04 -7.69 34.01
C LYS A 280 16.19 -9.04 33.31
N ARG A 281 17.36 -9.67 33.44
CA ARG A 281 17.53 -11.08 33.05
C ARG A 281 16.47 -11.87 33.81
N ALA A 282 15.69 -12.68 33.11
CA ALA A 282 14.84 -13.66 33.78
C ALA A 282 15.74 -14.54 34.65
N GLY A 283 15.50 -14.57 35.97
CA GLY A 283 16.31 -15.35 36.93
C GLY A 283 17.23 -14.55 37.86
N ARG A 284 17.08 -13.23 38.00
CA ARG A 284 17.57 -12.48 39.18
C ARG A 284 16.40 -11.91 39.95
N ASP A 285 15.70 -12.79 40.65
CA ASP A 285 14.88 -12.41 41.79
C ASP A 285 15.83 -12.30 42.98
N GLY A 286 16.06 -11.07 43.43
CA GLY A 286 16.63 -10.77 44.74
C GLY A 286 15.52 -10.36 45.67
#